data_AF-A0A9R1UI75-F1
#
_entry.id   AF-A0A9R1UI75-F1
#
_cell.length_a   1.000
_cell.length_b   1.000
_cell.length_c   1.000
_cell.angle_alpha   90.00
_cell.angle_beta   90.00
_cell.angle_gamma   90.00
#
_symmetry.space_group_name_H-M   'P 1'
#
loop_
_entity.id
_entity.type
_entity.pdbx_description
1 polymer ?
#
loop_
_entity_poly.entity_id
_entity_poly.type
_entity_poly.pdbx_seq_one_letter_code
_entity_poly.pdbx_strand_id
1 'polypeptide(L)'
;MFATINTSFSIKSNVFSFGVVMLEIVSGKKKIRYFHKEYTHNLIGHAWGLHKEGKSLELVEECINIESMNLLEVMRSIHVGLLCVQQRPEDRICT
;
A
#
# COMPACT_ATOMS: atom_id res chain seq x y z
N MET A 1 20.52 25.28 -10.35
CA MET A 1 19.10 25.00 -10.06
C MET A 1 18.95 23.48 -9.90
N PHE A 2 19.36 22.94 -8.75
CA PHE A 2 19.17 21.53 -8.43
C PHE A 2 17.95 21.41 -7.52
N ALA A 3 16.98 20.63 -7.96
CA ALA A 3 15.71 20.44 -7.29
C ALA A 3 15.91 19.86 -5.88
N THR A 4 15.22 20.45 -4.93
CA THR A 4 15.16 20.08 -3.51
C THR A 4 14.80 18.60 -3.35
N ILE A 5 15.76 17.78 -2.91
CA ILE A 5 15.45 16.49 -2.31
C ILE A 5 14.89 16.81 -0.92
N ASN A 6 13.58 17.01 -0.81
CA ASN A 6 12.88 17.02 0.48
C ASN A 6 12.79 15.58 1.00
N THR A 7 13.93 14.95 1.29
CA THR A 7 13.99 13.74 2.11
C THR A 7 13.92 14.15 3.57
N SER A 8 12.70 14.38 4.07
CA SER A 8 12.47 14.40 5.52
C SER A 8 12.47 12.95 6.00
N PHE A 9 13.61 12.46 6.49
CA PHE A 9 13.71 11.16 7.14
C PHE A 9 12.87 11.21 8.43
N SER A 10 11.65 10.71 8.38
CA SER A 10 10.68 10.76 9.48
C SER A 10 9.98 9.41 9.58
N ILE A 11 9.63 9.03 10.81
CA ILE A 11 8.81 7.84 11.09
C ILE A 11 7.57 7.81 10.17
N LYS A 12 6.95 8.97 9.91
CA LYS A 12 5.79 9.09 9.02
C LYS A 12 6.08 8.71 7.57
N SER A 13 7.27 9.00 7.06
CA SER A 13 7.69 8.59 5.72
C SER A 13 8.04 7.10 5.66
N ASN A 14 8.57 6.54 6.75
CA ASN A 14 8.86 5.11 6.85
C ASN A 14 7.57 4.29 6.91
N VAL A 15 6.57 4.74 7.69
CA VAL A 15 5.23 4.14 7.75
C VAL A 15 4.56 4.18 6.38
N PHE A 16 4.62 5.31 5.67
CA PHE A 16 4.07 5.40 4.31
C PHE A 16 4.72 4.41 3.35
N SER A 17 6.06 4.35 3.33
CA SER A 17 6.80 3.40 2.48
C SER A 17 6.48 1.95 2.82
N PHE A 18 6.36 1.62 4.11
CA PHE A 18 5.92 0.30 4.56
C PHE A 18 4.53 -0.06 4.04
N GLY A 19 3.57 0.87 4.15
CA GLY A 19 2.22 0.68 3.64
C GLY A 19 2.16 0.41 2.14
N VAL A 20 2.98 1.12 1.34
CA VAL A 20 3.11 0.86 -0.10
C VAL A 20 3.65 -0.54 -0.36
N VAL A 21 4.74 -0.94 0.31
CA VAL A 21 5.34 -2.27 0.13
C VAL A 21 4.38 -3.38 0.56
N MET A 22 3.64 -3.20 1.66
CA MET A 22 2.63 -4.14 2.10
C MET A 22 1.54 -4.31 1.03
N LEU A 23 0.98 -3.23 0.52
CA LEU A 23 -0.03 -3.27 -0.55
C LEU A 23 0.51 -3.89 -1.84
N GLU A 24 1.78 -3.67 -2.17
CA GLU A 24 2.45 -4.33 -3.30
C GLU A 24 2.52 -5.85 -3.10
N ILE A 25 2.92 -6.31 -1.91
CA ILE A 25 3.02 -7.75 -1.58
C ILE A 25 1.67 -8.44 -1.71
N VAL A 26 0.62 -7.91 -1.08
CA VAL A 26 -0.72 -8.52 -1.20
C VAL A 26 -1.24 -8.46 -2.63
N SER A 27 -0.91 -7.42 -3.38
CA SER A 27 -1.35 -7.31 -4.77
C SER A 27 -0.65 -8.26 -5.75
N GLY A 28 0.40 -8.97 -5.33
CA GLY A 28 1.24 -9.82 -6.20
C GLY A 28 2.03 -9.03 -7.27
N LYS A 29 1.74 -7.74 -7.44
CA LYS A 29 2.40 -6.85 -8.40
C LYS A 29 3.82 -6.53 -7.94
N LYS A 30 4.76 -7.38 -8.33
CA LYS A 30 6.20 -7.15 -8.19
C LYS A 30 6.58 -5.90 -8.98
N LYS A 31 7.23 -4.92 -8.33
CA LYS A 31 7.85 -3.81 -9.05
C LYS A 31 8.92 -4.33 -10.02
N ILE A 32 8.74 -4.05 -11.32
CA ILE A 32 9.87 -3.76 -12.20
C ILE A 32 10.52 -2.50 -11.63
N ARG A 33 11.84 -2.51 -11.45
CA ARG A 33 12.67 -1.62 -10.59
C ARG A 33 12.59 -0.09 -10.80
N TYR A 34 11.61 0.46 -11.53
CA TYR A 34 11.47 1.88 -11.79
C TYR A 34 10.24 2.45 -11.09
N PHE A 35 10.49 3.20 -10.00
CA PHE A 35 9.46 3.91 -9.23
C PHE A 35 8.83 5.04 -10.07
N HIS A 36 7.71 4.79 -10.73
CA HIS A 36 6.86 5.87 -11.22
C HIS A 36 5.87 6.27 -10.13
N LYS A 37 5.91 7.53 -9.68
CA LYS A 37 4.99 8.09 -8.65
C LYS A 37 3.51 7.87 -9.02
N GLU A 38 3.23 7.85 -10.31
CA GLU A 38 1.92 7.58 -10.91
C GLU A 38 1.46 6.14 -10.69
N TYR A 39 2.38 5.16 -10.76
CA TYR A 39 2.07 3.76 -10.47
C TYR A 39 1.71 3.55 -9.00
N THR A 40 2.49 4.16 -8.09
CA THR A 40 2.19 4.12 -6.65
C THR A 40 0.84 4.79 -6.35
N HIS A 41 0.54 5.93 -6.99
CA HIS A 41 -0.78 6.57 -6.87
C HIS A 41 -1.91 5.69 -7.41
N ASN A 42 -1.67 5.00 -8.53
CA ASN A 42 -2.63 4.08 -9.13
C ASN A 42 -2.91 2.88 -8.22
N LEU A 43 -1.87 2.25 -7.64
CA LEU A 43 -2.05 1.14 -6.71
C LEU A 43 -2.80 1.56 -5.44
N ILE A 44 -2.38 2.65 -4.80
CA ILE A 44 -3.05 3.17 -3.59
C ILE A 44 -4.50 3.54 -3.91
N GLY A 45 -4.73 4.23 -5.02
CA GLY A 45 -6.08 4.61 -5.47
C GLY A 45 -6.97 3.41 -5.74
N HIS A 46 -6.45 2.40 -6.44
CA HIS A 46 -7.15 1.15 -6.72
C HIS A 46 -7.47 0.37 -5.44
N ALA A 47 -6.51 0.24 -4.51
CA ALA A 47 -6.72 -0.41 -3.22
C ALA A 47 -7.78 0.31 -2.37
N TRP A 48 -7.78 1.64 -2.35
CA TRP A 48 -8.83 2.42 -1.69
C TRP A 48 -10.20 2.27 -2.35
N GLY A 49 -10.26 2.19 -3.68
CA GLY A 49 -11.50 1.93 -4.42
C GLY A 49 -12.11 0.60 -4.02
N LEU A 50 -11.34 -0.49 -4.12
CA LEU A 50 -11.76 -1.84 -3.71
C LEU A 50 -12.18 -1.89 -2.24
N HIS A 51 -11.45 -1.23 -1.35
CA HIS A 51 -11.79 -1.19 0.07
C HIS A 51 -13.13 -0.50 0.34
N LYS A 52 -13.41 0.63 -0.32
CA LYS A 52 -14.69 1.34 -0.20
C LYS A 52 -15.86 0.54 -0.73
N GLU A 53 -15.62 -0.32 -1.72
CA GLU A 53 -16.62 -1.24 -2.28
C GLU A 53 -16.79 -2.54 -1.47
N GLY A 54 -16.02 -2.73 -0.38
CA GLY A 54 -16.04 -3.98 0.40
C GLY A 54 -15.34 -5.16 -0.29
N LYS A 55 -14.59 -4.88 -1.35
CA LYS A 55 -13.93 -5.86 -2.23
C LYS A 55 -12.41 -5.92 -2.02
N SER A 56 -11.94 -5.66 -0.81
CA SER A 56 -10.49 -5.61 -0.53
C SER A 56 -9.74 -6.87 -0.96
N LEU A 57 -10.36 -8.05 -0.92
CA LEU A 57 -9.73 -9.30 -1.34
C LEU A 57 -9.48 -9.39 -2.85
N GLU A 58 -10.20 -8.64 -3.68
CA GLU A 58 -9.93 -8.54 -5.13
C GLU A 58 -8.59 -7.84 -5.42
N LEU A 59 -7.97 -7.23 -4.40
CA LEU A 59 -6.62 -6.71 -4.52
C LEU A 59 -5.60 -7.84 -4.67
N VAL A 60 -5.89 -9.03 -4.12
CA VAL A 60 -4.99 -10.19 -4.14
C VAL A 60 -4.92 -10.76 -5.55
N GLU A 61 -3.71 -10.97 -6.05
CA GLU A 61 -3.53 -11.56 -7.38
C GLU A 61 -4.13 -12.98 -7.44
N GLU A 62 -4.85 -13.28 -8.52
CA GLU A 62 -5.51 -14.56 -8.77
C GLU A 62 -4.54 -15.75 -8.77
N CYS A 63 -3.24 -15.49 -9.03
CA CYS A 63 -2.15 -16.46 -8.99
C CYS A 63 -1.77 -16.91 -7.56
N ILE A 64 -2.21 -16.19 -6.53
CA ILE A 64 -1.96 -16.53 -5.13
C ILE A 64 -3.03 -17.53 -4.70
N ASN A 65 -2.61 -18.72 -4.24
CA ASN A 65 -3.55 -19.77 -3.84
C ASN A 65 -4.31 -19.38 -2.56
N ILE A 66 -5.49 -18.80 -2.76
CA ILE A 66 -6.40 -18.30 -1.73
C ILE A 66 -6.81 -19.40 -0.74
N GLU A 67 -6.92 -20.66 -1.19
CA GLU A 67 -7.31 -21.78 -0.33
C GLU A 67 -6.27 -22.12 0.74
N SER A 68 -5.00 -21.75 0.52
CA SER A 68 -3.91 -21.95 1.48
C SER A 68 -3.66 -20.74 2.39
N MET A 69 -4.35 -19.62 2.15
CA MET A 69 -4.14 -18.37 2.86
C MET A 69 -5.11 -18.16 4.02
N ASN A 70 -4.59 -17.59 5.11
CA ASN A 70 -5.44 -17.03 6.15
C ASN A 70 -6.05 -15.70 5.66
N LEU A 71 -7.25 -15.77 5.09
CA LEU A 71 -7.98 -14.60 4.56
C LEU A 71 -8.11 -13.46 5.57
N LEU A 72 -8.23 -13.77 6.87
CA LEU A 72 -8.32 -12.74 7.91
C LEU A 72 -7.01 -11.97 8.06
N GLU A 73 -5.86 -12.64 7.98
CA GLU A 73 -4.54 -11.98 8.01
C GLU A 73 -4.30 -11.14 6.78
N VAL A 74 -4.75 -11.61 5.62
CA VAL A 74 -4.68 -10.86 4.35
C VAL A 74 -5.51 -9.59 4.44
N MET A 75 -6.78 -9.69 4.87
CA MET A 75 -7.64 -8.53 5.05
C MET A 75 -7.06 -7.54 6.07
N ARG A 76 -6.50 -8.03 7.18
CA ARG A 76 -5.83 -7.18 8.17
C ARG A 76 -4.61 -6.48 7.58
N SER A 77 -3.81 -7.18 6.79
CA SER A 77 -2.63 -6.62 6.13
C SER A 77 -3.03 -5.54 5.14
N ILE A 78 -4.07 -5.74 4.34
CA ILE A 78 -4.62 -4.71 3.44
C ILE A 78 -5.08 -3.49 4.24
N HIS A 79 -5.82 -3.71 5.33
CA HIS A 79 -6.31 -2.62 6.17
C HIS A 79 -5.16 -1.81 6.80
N VAL A 80 -4.17 -2.48 7.40
CA VAL A 80 -2.98 -1.82 7.94
C VAL A 80 -2.23 -1.07 6.86
N GLY A 81 -2.03 -1.67 5.68
CA GLY A 81 -1.41 -1.03 4.52
C GLY A 81 -2.13 0.26 4.10
N LEU A 82 -3.48 0.24 4.05
CA LEU A 82 -4.30 1.42 3.73
C LEU A 82 -4.16 2.53 4.78
N LEU A 83 -4.14 2.18 6.07
CA LEU A 83 -3.93 3.14 7.16
C LEU A 83 -2.53 3.79 7.08
N CYS A 84 -1.51 3.01 6.74
CA CYS A 84 -0.15 3.50 6.55
C CYS A 84 -0.02 4.49 5.38
N VAL A 85 -0.84 4.36 4.32
CA VAL A 85 -0.79 5.21 3.11
C VAL A 85 -1.86 6.31 3.07
N GLN A 86 -2.52 6.61 4.20
CA GLN A 86 -3.46 7.73 4.27
C GLN A 86 -2.83 9.04 3.79
N GLN A 87 -3.61 9.78 2.97
CA GLN A 87 -3.14 11.01 2.31
C GLN A 87 -2.77 12.12 3.30
N ARG A 88 -3.44 12.16 4.46
CA ARG A 88 -3.14 13.11 5.52
C ARG A 88 -2.04 12.56 6.41
N PRO A 89 -0.86 13.22 6.47
CA PRO A 89 0.24 12.83 7.36
C PRO A 89 -0.11 12.80 8.86
N GLU A 90 -1.17 13.51 9.23
CA GLU A 90 -1.71 13.60 10.59
C GLU A 90 -2.55 12.37 10.98
N ASP A 91 -3.17 11.72 10.00
CA ASP A 91 -4.05 10.55 10.22
C ASP A 91 -3.28 9.22 10.18
N ARG A 92 -2.07 9.21 9.58
CA ARG A 92 -1.19 8.03 9.55
C ARG A 92 -0.83 7.60 10.97
N ILE A 93 -1.08 6.33 11.29
CA ILE A 93 -0.72 5.72 12.59
C ILE A 93 0.73 6.05 12.95
N CYS A 94 0.92 6.73 14.08
CA CYS A 94 2.18 6.82 14.78
C CYS A 94 2.06 6.01 16.07
N THR A 95 2.76 4.87 16.13
CA THR A 95 3.05 4.16 17.38
C THR A 95 4.42 4.56 17.88
#